data_AF-A0A2I0SYV2-F1
#
_entry.id   AF-A0A2I0SYV2-F1
#
_cell.length_a   1.000
_cell.length_b   1.000
_cell.length_c   1.000
_cell.angle_alpha   90.00
_cell.angle_beta   90.00
_cell.angle_gamma   90.00
#
_symmetry.space_group_name_H-M   'P 1'
#
loop_
_entity.id
_entity.type
_entity.pdbx_description
1 polymer ?
#
loop_
_entity_poly.entity_id
_entity_poly.type
_entity_poly.pdbx_seq_one_letter_code
_entity_poly.pdbx_strand_id
1 'polypeptide(L)'
;MNDLIQGRVDLASFDDACVKALDNAGCPLGYDTSMPGTGSTIEERAARWLSDGQVGASSRAIHDHMLGLPMERHHAAYPHDPDDLNRCLLLLNLIPEWASRIREMAQHSQEWAALASSWGKLTNLFLQEAGLDWQRSSGAPETYAAMRFLLGDA
;
A
#
# COMPACT_ATOMS: atom_id res chain seq x y z
N MET A 1 -30.76 -17.42 -19.43
CA MET A 1 -30.33 -16.33 -20.35
C MET A 1 -30.19 -15.08 -19.48
N ASN A 2 -29.07 -14.35 -19.55
CA ASN A 2 -28.68 -13.39 -18.50
C ASN A 2 -29.53 -12.11 -18.53
N ASP A 3 -30.31 -11.87 -17.47
CA ASP A 3 -31.21 -10.70 -17.34
C ASP A 3 -30.45 -9.36 -17.29
N LEU A 4 -29.16 -9.39 -16.91
CA LEU A 4 -28.26 -8.22 -16.97
C LEU A 4 -27.98 -7.79 -18.42
N ILE A 5 -27.73 -8.76 -19.33
CA ILE A 5 -27.48 -8.49 -20.76
C ILE A 5 -28.77 -8.00 -21.45
N GLN A 6 -29.92 -8.34 -20.89
CA GLN A 6 -31.22 -7.87 -21.37
C GLN A 6 -31.68 -6.56 -20.72
N GLY A 7 -30.87 -5.96 -19.83
CA GLY A 7 -31.16 -4.68 -19.18
C GLY A 7 -32.38 -4.70 -18.25
N ARG A 8 -32.80 -5.89 -17.80
CA ARG A 8 -33.94 -6.05 -16.88
C ARG A 8 -33.57 -5.82 -15.42
N VAL A 9 -32.29 -5.88 -15.13
CA VAL A 9 -31.68 -5.63 -13.82
C VAL A 9 -30.49 -4.73 -14.08
N ASP A 10 -30.39 -3.63 -13.34
CA ASP A 10 -29.21 -2.77 -13.42
C ASP A 10 -28.04 -3.39 -12.65
N LEU A 11 -26.83 -2.92 -12.92
CA LEU A 11 -25.62 -3.48 -12.31
C LEU A 11 -25.64 -3.37 -10.78
N ALA A 12 -26.17 -2.27 -10.24
CA ALA A 12 -26.23 -2.03 -8.80
C ALA A 12 -27.17 -3.01 -8.08
N SER A 13 -28.33 -3.28 -8.66
CA SER A 13 -29.31 -4.24 -8.12
C SER A 13 -28.85 -5.68 -8.28
N PHE A 14 -28.09 -5.99 -9.33
CA PHE A 14 -27.42 -7.29 -9.46
C PHE A 14 -26.33 -7.49 -8.40
N ASP A 15 -25.48 -6.49 -8.20
CA ASP A 15 -24.41 -6.53 -7.19
C ASP A 15 -24.98 -6.67 -5.78
N ASP A 16 -26.03 -5.91 -5.44
CA ASP A 16 -26.72 -6.00 -4.15
C ASP A 16 -27.36 -7.39 -3.91
N ALA A 17 -27.91 -8.00 -4.96
CA ALA A 17 -28.43 -9.37 -4.90
C ALA A 17 -27.31 -10.41 -4.72
N CYS A 18 -26.17 -10.23 -5.39
CA CYS A 18 -24.99 -11.09 -5.23
C CYS A 18 -24.42 -11.02 -3.81
N VAL A 19 -24.31 -9.81 -3.24
CA VAL A 19 -23.86 -9.60 -1.86
C VAL A 19 -24.78 -10.32 -0.87
N LYS A 20 -26.10 -10.15 -0.99
CA LYS A 20 -27.08 -10.84 -0.13
C LYS A 20 -27.03 -12.35 -0.27
N ALA A 21 -26.81 -12.87 -1.48
CA ALA A 21 -26.71 -14.30 -1.71
C ALA A 21 -25.47 -14.91 -1.02
N LEU A 22 -24.34 -14.20 -1.05
CA LEU A 22 -23.10 -14.61 -0.39
C LEU A 22 -23.19 -14.56 1.14
N ASP A 23 -23.84 -13.53 1.69
CA ASP A 23 -24.11 -13.42 3.14
C ASP A 23 -25.00 -14.58 3.63
N ASN A 24 -26.09 -14.84 2.90
CA ASN A 24 -27.00 -15.96 3.21
C ASN A 24 -26.34 -17.34 3.06
N ALA A 25 -25.30 -17.47 2.23
CA ALA A 25 -24.54 -18.71 2.07
C ALA A 25 -23.54 -18.93 3.22
N GLY A 26 -23.40 -17.99 4.16
CA GLY A 26 -22.38 -18.04 5.21
C GLY A 26 -20.96 -17.95 4.65
N CYS A 27 -20.82 -17.51 3.39
CA CYS A 27 -19.53 -17.19 2.81
C CYS A 27 -19.08 -15.87 3.44
N PRO A 28 -17.90 -15.81 4.13
CA PRO A 28 -17.41 -14.55 4.64
C PRO A 28 -17.24 -13.59 3.47
N LEU A 29 -18.10 -12.58 3.40
CA LEU A 29 -17.95 -11.43 2.52
C LEU A 29 -16.70 -10.68 2.99
N GLY A 30 -15.55 -11.06 2.44
CA GLY A 30 -14.27 -10.42 2.72
C GLY A 30 -14.13 -9.09 2.00
N TYR A 31 -14.98 -8.11 2.32
CA TYR A 31 -14.51 -6.74 2.39
C TYR A 31 -14.70 -6.33 3.85
N ASP A 32 -13.60 -6.35 4.59
CA ASP A 32 -13.57 -5.90 5.98
C ASP A 32 -13.95 -4.42 6.01
N THR A 33 -15.21 -4.14 6.38
CA THR A 33 -15.76 -2.78 6.46
C THR A 33 -15.14 -1.93 7.57
N SER A 34 -14.31 -2.53 8.43
CA SER A 34 -13.56 -1.82 9.47
C SER A 34 -12.26 -1.18 8.96
N MET A 35 -11.85 -1.48 7.72
CA MET A 35 -10.69 -0.83 7.09
C MET A 35 -11.05 0.59 6.59
N PRO A 36 -10.15 1.58 6.73
CA PRO A 36 -10.35 2.88 6.12
C PRO A 36 -10.53 2.76 4.59
N GLY A 37 -11.65 3.26 4.05
CA GLY A 37 -11.89 3.32 2.60
C GLY A 37 -12.80 2.24 2.02
N THR A 38 -13.67 1.64 2.84
CA THR A 38 -14.59 0.55 2.48
C THR A 38 -15.72 0.90 1.52
N GLY A 39 -15.83 2.17 1.12
CA GLY A 39 -16.65 2.63 0.00
C GLY A 39 -15.87 3.01 -1.25
N SER A 40 -14.56 2.78 -1.30
CA SER A 40 -13.69 3.21 -2.42
C SER A 40 -12.80 2.08 -2.95
N THR A 41 -12.62 1.99 -4.26
CA THR A 41 -11.76 0.96 -4.89
C THR A 41 -10.26 1.20 -4.59
N ILE A 42 -9.41 0.21 -4.89
CA ILE A 42 -7.95 0.37 -4.78
C ILE A 42 -7.49 1.56 -5.64
N GLU A 43 -8.05 1.69 -6.85
CA GLU A 43 -7.71 2.74 -7.80
C GLU A 43 -8.11 4.13 -7.29
N GLU A 44 -9.28 4.25 -6.65
CA GLU A 44 -9.73 5.51 -6.04
C GLU A 44 -8.85 5.90 -4.85
N ARG A 45 -8.45 4.94 -4.01
CA ARG A 45 -7.51 5.19 -2.90
C ARG A 45 -6.11 5.54 -3.42
N ALA A 46 -5.66 4.91 -4.50
CA ALA A 46 -4.41 5.21 -5.16
C ALA A 46 -4.42 6.63 -5.78
N ALA A 47 -5.51 7.01 -6.45
CA ALA A 47 -5.70 8.37 -6.94
C ALA A 47 -5.72 9.40 -5.81
N ARG A 48 -6.41 9.09 -4.69
CA ARG A 48 -6.43 9.94 -3.49
C ARG A 48 -5.05 10.10 -2.86
N TRP A 49 -4.21 9.07 -2.89
CA TRP A 49 -2.82 9.21 -2.46
C TRP A 49 -2.10 10.29 -3.26
N LEU A 50 -2.26 10.30 -4.59
CA LEU A 50 -1.61 11.29 -5.44
C LEU A 50 -2.12 12.72 -5.25
N SER A 51 -3.39 12.90 -4.88
CA SER A 51 -3.98 14.23 -4.69
C SER A 51 -3.77 14.80 -3.28
N ASP A 52 -3.96 13.95 -2.26
CA ASP A 52 -4.11 14.40 -0.87
C ASP A 52 -3.03 13.80 0.06
N GLY A 53 -2.30 12.80 -0.42
CA GLY A 53 -1.29 12.09 0.36
C GLY A 53 -0.02 12.90 0.56
N GLN A 54 0.76 12.49 1.57
CA GLN A 54 2.14 12.95 1.75
C GLN A 54 3.05 12.24 0.73
N VAL A 55 2.86 12.53 -0.56
CA VAL A 55 3.52 11.82 -1.66
C VAL A 55 5.01 12.16 -1.68
N GLY A 56 5.84 11.12 -1.56
CA GLY A 56 7.28 11.17 -1.81
C GLY A 56 7.68 10.24 -2.95
N ALA A 57 8.88 10.42 -3.50
CA ALA A 57 9.35 9.64 -4.65
C ALA A 57 9.32 8.11 -4.40
N SER A 58 9.73 7.67 -3.20
CA SER A 58 9.70 6.26 -2.80
C SER A 58 8.28 5.67 -2.74
N SER A 59 7.34 6.39 -2.13
CA SER A 59 5.93 6.00 -2.08
C SER A 59 5.29 5.99 -3.47
N ARG A 60 5.67 6.95 -4.32
CA ARG A 60 5.22 7.03 -5.72
C ARG A 60 5.72 5.85 -6.53
N ALA A 61 6.95 5.39 -6.29
CA ALA A 61 7.50 4.19 -6.92
C ALA A 61 6.67 2.94 -6.58
N ILE A 62 6.27 2.77 -5.30
CA ILE A 62 5.36 1.68 -4.90
C ILE A 62 4.03 1.82 -5.66
N HIS A 63 3.42 3.01 -5.64
CA HIS A 63 2.16 3.28 -6.32
C HIS A 63 2.20 2.89 -7.81
N ASP A 64 3.21 3.37 -8.53
CA ASP A 64 3.33 3.14 -9.97
C ASP A 64 3.58 1.66 -10.27
N HIS A 65 4.40 0.97 -9.47
CA HIS A 65 4.60 -0.47 -9.57
C HIS A 65 3.29 -1.25 -9.36
N MET A 66 2.53 -0.92 -8.31
CA MET A 66 1.33 -1.67 -7.95
C MET A 66 0.20 -1.53 -8.98
N LEU A 67 0.15 -0.39 -9.68
CA LEU A 67 -0.78 -0.13 -10.79
C LEU A 67 -0.24 -0.58 -12.16
N GLY A 68 0.98 -1.14 -12.22
CA GLY A 68 1.60 -1.55 -13.47
C GLY A 68 1.93 -0.38 -14.41
N LEU A 69 2.12 0.82 -13.85
CA LEU A 69 2.50 2.00 -14.61
C LEU A 69 3.98 1.93 -15.01
N PRO A 70 4.38 2.52 -16.15
CA PRO A 70 5.78 2.55 -16.55
C PRO A 70 6.63 3.30 -15.51
N MET A 71 7.59 2.61 -14.90
CA MET A 71 8.62 3.24 -14.08
C MET A 71 9.81 3.59 -14.97
N GLU A 72 10.00 4.87 -15.28
CA GLU A 72 11.29 5.27 -15.87
C GLU A 72 12.42 5.04 -14.86
N ARG A 73 13.67 4.85 -15.33
CA ARG A 73 14.81 4.52 -14.45
C ARG A 73 15.06 5.50 -13.30
N HIS A 74 14.60 6.76 -13.42
CA HIS A 74 14.69 7.77 -12.36
C HIS A 74 13.51 7.73 -11.35
N HIS A 75 12.49 6.90 -11.61
CA HIS A 75 11.30 6.70 -10.76
C HIS A 75 11.37 5.44 -9.90
N ALA A 76 12.45 4.65 -9.96
CA ALA A 76 12.74 3.54 -9.05
C ALA A 76 13.23 4.00 -7.66
N ALA A 77 12.81 5.19 -7.22
CA ALA A 77 13.21 5.74 -5.93
C ALA A 77 12.85 4.78 -4.80
N TYR A 78 13.76 4.63 -3.84
CA TYR A 78 13.62 3.81 -2.65
C TYR A 78 13.62 4.72 -1.42
N PRO A 79 13.11 4.27 -0.25
CA PRO A 79 13.16 5.09 0.94
C PRO A 79 14.60 5.18 1.47
N HIS A 80 15.15 6.39 1.47
CA HIS A 80 16.55 6.64 1.84
C HIS A 80 16.70 6.96 3.33
N ASP A 81 15.63 7.43 3.96
CA ASP A 81 15.58 7.77 5.39
C ASP A 81 14.20 7.40 6.02
N PRO A 82 14.03 7.58 7.35
CA PRO A 82 12.78 7.22 8.00
C PRO A 82 11.57 8.05 7.56
N ASP A 83 11.79 9.26 7.04
CA ASP A 83 10.69 10.10 6.55
C ASP A 83 10.16 9.59 5.21
N ASP A 84 11.06 9.16 4.31
CA ASP A 84 10.69 8.40 3.13
C ASP A 84 9.96 7.10 3.46
N LEU A 85 10.46 6.36 4.47
CA LEU A 85 9.83 5.12 4.93
C LEU A 85 8.42 5.39 5.47
N ASN A 86 8.24 6.45 6.25
CA ASN A 86 6.94 6.84 6.78
C ASN A 86 5.92 7.09 5.66
N ARG A 87 6.31 7.82 4.60
CA ARG A 87 5.44 8.02 3.43
C ARG A 87 5.06 6.72 2.73
N CYS A 88 5.98 5.79 2.59
CA CYS A 88 5.67 4.44 2.09
C CYS A 88 4.66 3.72 2.97
N LEU A 89 4.80 3.82 4.30
CA LEU A 89 3.87 3.18 5.25
C LEU A 89 2.50 3.84 5.26
N LEU A 90 2.41 5.15 5.09
CA LEU A 90 1.15 5.86 4.94
C LEU A 90 0.37 5.39 3.71
N LEU A 91 1.05 5.23 2.57
CA LEU A 91 0.46 4.64 1.37
C LEU A 91 -0.04 3.21 1.63
N LEU A 92 0.77 2.36 2.25
CA LEU A 92 0.39 0.98 2.54
C LEU A 92 -0.70 0.86 3.61
N ASN A 93 -0.81 1.83 4.52
CA ASN A 93 -1.91 1.91 5.47
C ASN A 93 -3.21 2.33 4.76
N LEU A 94 -3.11 3.18 3.74
CA LEU A 94 -4.23 3.56 2.88
C LEU A 94 -4.68 2.42 1.95
N ILE A 95 -3.74 1.56 1.53
CA ILE A 95 -3.97 0.45 0.59
C ILE A 95 -3.30 -0.83 1.14
N PRO A 96 -3.90 -1.44 2.18
CA PRO A 96 -3.34 -2.61 2.88
C PRO A 96 -3.12 -3.82 1.96
N GLU A 97 -3.88 -3.93 0.87
CA GLU A 97 -3.77 -5.01 -0.12
C GLU A 97 -2.39 -5.06 -0.79
N TRP A 98 -1.65 -3.95 -0.78
CA TRP A 98 -0.31 -3.87 -1.36
C TRP A 98 0.80 -4.27 -0.38
N ALA A 99 0.50 -4.39 0.92
CA ALA A 99 1.53 -4.63 1.93
C ALA A 99 2.28 -5.97 1.71
N SER A 100 1.56 -7.02 1.31
CA SER A 100 2.14 -8.35 1.01
C SER A 100 2.98 -8.35 -0.27
N ARG A 101 2.76 -7.37 -1.16
CA ARG A 101 3.39 -7.25 -2.48
C ARG A 101 4.69 -6.45 -2.46
N ILE A 102 5.07 -5.84 -1.34
CA ILE A 102 6.28 -4.99 -1.28
C ILE A 102 7.56 -5.69 -1.73
N ARG A 103 7.65 -7.02 -1.58
CA ARG A 103 8.79 -7.80 -2.08
C ARG A 103 8.99 -7.70 -3.59
N GLU A 104 7.93 -7.39 -4.35
CA GLU A 104 8.02 -7.16 -5.79
C GLU A 104 8.90 -5.95 -6.13
N MET A 105 9.06 -4.98 -5.21
CA MET A 105 9.89 -3.79 -5.45
C MET A 105 11.38 -4.13 -5.65
N ALA A 106 11.82 -5.30 -5.16
CA ALA A 106 13.20 -5.78 -5.30
C ALA A 106 13.70 -5.85 -6.76
N GLN A 107 12.79 -5.87 -7.74
CA GLN A 107 13.15 -5.87 -9.16
C GLN A 107 13.68 -4.53 -9.67
N HIS A 108 13.45 -3.43 -8.94
CA HIS A 108 13.72 -2.08 -9.43
C HIS A 108 15.13 -1.58 -9.10
N SER A 109 15.73 -2.04 -7.99
CA SER A 109 17.10 -1.67 -7.62
C SER A 109 17.69 -2.60 -6.54
N GLN A 110 19.01 -2.51 -6.32
CA GLN A 110 19.70 -3.26 -5.27
C GLN A 110 19.27 -2.78 -3.87
N GLU A 111 19.01 -1.49 -3.73
CA GLU A 111 18.53 -0.85 -2.51
C GLU A 111 17.12 -1.32 -2.16
N TRP A 112 16.21 -1.36 -3.14
CA TRP A 112 14.89 -1.96 -2.94
C TRP A 112 15.00 -3.44 -2.57
N ALA A 113 15.89 -4.21 -3.21
CA ALA A 113 16.10 -5.61 -2.84
C ALA A 113 16.57 -5.76 -1.39
N ALA A 114 17.51 -4.92 -0.94
CA ALA A 114 18.01 -4.92 0.42
C ALA A 114 16.90 -4.56 1.43
N LEU A 115 16.20 -3.45 1.21
CA LEU A 115 15.14 -2.98 2.10
C LEU A 115 13.94 -3.94 2.14
N ALA A 116 13.45 -4.40 0.98
CA ALA A 116 12.29 -5.28 0.88
C ALA A 116 12.54 -6.66 1.52
N SER A 117 13.79 -7.14 1.53
CA SER A 117 14.17 -8.39 2.20
C SER A 117 13.93 -8.35 3.71
N SER A 118 14.05 -7.16 4.31
CA SER A 118 13.93 -6.92 5.75
C SER A 118 12.74 -6.05 6.13
N TRP A 119 11.80 -5.82 5.19
CA TRP A 119 10.73 -4.84 5.32
C TRP A 119 9.96 -4.95 6.63
N GLY A 120 9.45 -6.13 6.97
CA GLY A 120 8.67 -6.31 8.21
C GLY A 120 9.44 -6.01 9.50
N LYS A 121 10.76 -6.28 9.54
CA LYS A 121 11.59 -5.93 10.69
C LYS A 121 11.82 -4.43 10.75
N LEU A 122 12.13 -3.82 9.60
CA LEU A 122 12.39 -2.40 9.47
C LEU A 122 11.16 -1.55 9.82
N THR A 123 9.99 -1.91 9.30
CA THR A 123 8.75 -1.18 9.57
C THR A 123 8.30 -1.36 11.02
N ASN A 124 8.47 -2.55 11.60
CA ASN A 124 8.18 -2.74 13.03
C ASN A 124 9.10 -1.89 13.91
N LEU A 125 10.39 -1.79 13.58
CA LEU A 125 11.33 -0.91 14.28
C LEU A 125 10.86 0.56 14.21
N PHE A 126 10.54 1.05 13.02
CA PHE A 126 10.02 2.41 12.83
C PHE A 126 8.73 2.67 13.62
N LEU A 127 7.76 1.75 13.56
CA LEU A 127 6.49 1.88 14.28
C LEU A 127 6.67 1.85 15.80
N GLN A 128 7.67 1.12 16.30
CA GLN A 128 8.00 1.11 17.73
C GLN A 128 8.66 2.44 18.15
N GLU A 129 9.62 2.91 17.36
CA GLU A 129 10.45 4.08 17.65
C GLU A 129 9.72 5.41 17.44
N ALA A 130 9.13 5.62 16.25
CA ALA A 130 8.50 6.88 15.84
C ALA A 130 6.97 6.80 15.71
N GLY A 131 6.41 5.61 15.51
CA GLY A 131 4.99 5.43 15.20
C GLY A 131 4.66 5.85 13.76
N LEU A 132 3.52 5.40 13.24
CA LEU A 132 3.04 5.84 11.94
C LEU A 132 2.76 7.34 11.99
N ASP A 133 3.15 8.09 10.95
CA ASP A 133 3.00 9.54 10.89
C ASP A 133 3.65 10.28 12.07
N TRP A 134 4.81 9.79 12.53
CA TRP A 134 5.58 10.41 13.60
C TRP A 134 4.81 10.60 14.92
N GLN A 135 3.80 9.76 15.18
CA GLN A 135 2.90 9.86 16.34
C GLN A 135 3.58 9.74 17.71
N ARG A 136 4.79 9.18 17.80
CA ARG A 136 5.50 8.89 19.06
C ARG A 136 6.78 9.69 19.26
N SER A 137 7.44 10.10 18.18
CA SER A 137 8.74 10.78 18.23
C SER A 137 8.91 11.70 17.01
N SER A 138 9.75 12.72 17.14
CA SER A 138 10.17 13.59 16.03
C SER A 138 11.40 13.08 15.28
N GLY A 139 11.89 11.88 15.62
CA GLY A 139 13.06 11.27 14.99
C GLY A 139 13.12 9.76 15.20
N ALA A 140 13.82 9.08 14.29
CA ALA A 140 13.98 7.63 14.29
C ALA A 140 15.45 7.22 13.99
N PRO A 141 16.41 7.58 14.87
CA PRO A 141 17.83 7.30 14.66
C PRO A 141 18.17 5.80 14.56
N GLU A 142 17.47 4.92 15.29
CA GLU A 142 17.71 3.47 15.24
C GLU A 142 17.22 2.91 13.90
N THR A 143 16.03 3.33 13.45
CA THR A 143 15.51 3.01 12.12
C THR A 143 16.45 3.50 11.03
N TYR A 144 16.93 4.74 11.13
CA TYR A 144 17.86 5.29 10.16
C TYR A 144 19.15 4.48 10.10
N ALA A 145 19.75 4.16 11.26
CA ALA A 145 20.94 3.32 11.33
C ALA A 145 20.71 1.93 10.69
N ALA A 146 19.55 1.31 10.95
CA ALA A 146 19.18 0.04 10.34
C ALA A 146 19.04 0.15 8.80
N MET A 147 18.46 1.23 8.30
CA MET A 147 18.38 1.50 6.85
C MET A 147 19.77 1.65 6.24
N ARG A 148 20.65 2.47 6.84
CA ARG A 148 22.03 2.66 6.34
C ARG A 148 22.82 1.35 6.34
N PHE A 149 22.63 0.52 7.36
CA PHE A 149 23.24 -0.81 7.41
C PHE A 149 22.77 -1.70 6.25
N LEU A 150 21.47 -1.75 5.97
CA LEU A 150 20.91 -2.53 4.86
C LEU A 150 21.38 -2.01 3.49
N LEU A 151 21.54 -0.70 3.35
CA LEU A 151 22.01 -0.04 2.12
C LEU A 151 23.52 -0.17 1.90
N GLY A 152 24.27 -0.71 2.86
CA GLY A 152 25.71 -0.91 2.74
C GLY A 152 26.55 0.34 3.04
N ASP A 153 25.97 1.34 3.70
CA ASP A 153 26.61 2.62 4.02
C ASP A 153 27.26 2.65 5.42
N ALA A 154 27.59 1.47 5.97
CA ALA A 154 28.08 1.28 7.33
C ALA A 154 29.57 1.59 7.51
#